data_AF-A0A660VF74-F1
#
_entry.id   AF-A0A660VF74-F1
#
_cell.length_a   1.000
_cell.length_b   1.000
_cell.length_c   1.000
_cell.angle_alpha   90.00
_cell.angle_beta   90.00
_cell.angle_gamma   90.00
#
_symmetry.space_group_name_H-M   'P 1'
#
loop_
_entity.id
_entity.type
_entity.pdbx_description
1 polymer ?
#
loop_
_entity_poly.entity_id
_entity_poly.type
_entity_poly.pdbx_seq_one_letter_code
_entity_poly.pdbx_strand_id
1 'polypeptide(L)'
;MKTPNLSCLTTQGSVLSHARLTFTTEKNKRSKGGCRNNDGCSKGGNGFLLCFCSRFCVFAGVALYPRHPTITGALALSGFVDYTGFLESGNALRGCELEFTLVMVFALWMRSVVASDRRCVVVGASVVVLLALFFCFAGWVVWAGLCRAGVRLATEGWMRRELARIQPPPNAREFCFAVLADNKTGGGCREKVFVECLRRIQSDPEIGFVVHIGDAVGGVNPELYNRFHKTVKAYLKKPFLVAAGNHDIGLLTEDLYERFFGMRYYAFRYGDAGFMLTDGSYPWAFDTHQLRWLKKTLKRFSKQRFVFVFQHQPLVDPRGGGKHHCLPQSLAEKLATIYRRHGVTCLFCSHVHGYFEGVWRGVHFYVTGGAGAALAGKDPTHFFYHYLKVSVSRDGFSVKVVKVPTLGKQSEGLNWISRNKFEIAARGRFAGWGGMLITALAFVVLVRRKRRRNKRREER
;
A
#
# COMPACT_ATOMS: atom_id res chain seq x y z
N MET A 1 -60.82 6.02 23.62
CA MET A 1 -61.42 5.09 24.61
C MET A 1 -61.68 3.76 23.93
N LYS A 2 -61.38 2.67 24.66
CA LYS A 2 -61.67 1.24 24.39
C LYS A 2 -60.82 0.52 23.33
N THR A 3 -59.76 -0.09 23.85
CA THR A 3 -59.22 -1.41 23.48
C THR A 3 -60.30 -2.51 23.53
N PRO A 4 -59.97 -3.69 22.97
CA PRO A 4 -59.97 -4.87 23.83
C PRO A 4 -58.67 -5.70 23.77
N ASN A 5 -58.41 -6.30 24.93
CA ASN A 5 -57.40 -7.28 25.32
C ASN A 5 -57.69 -8.66 24.69
N LEU A 6 -56.72 -9.50 24.25
CA LEU A 6 -55.62 -10.22 24.93
C LEU A 6 -56.00 -11.69 25.24
N SER A 7 -55.29 -12.65 24.63
CA SER A 7 -54.78 -13.92 25.20
C SER A 7 -54.35 -14.86 24.05
N CYS A 8 -53.08 -15.24 23.90
CA CYS A 8 -52.18 -16.08 24.72
C CYS A 8 -52.24 -17.55 24.27
N LEU A 9 -51.15 -18.04 23.66
CA LEU A 9 -50.67 -19.42 23.80
C LEU A 9 -49.17 -19.49 23.48
N THR A 10 -48.44 -19.80 24.54
CA THR A 10 -47.03 -20.18 24.67
C THR A 10 -46.72 -21.50 23.98
N THR A 11 -45.51 -21.69 23.42
CA THR A 11 -44.48 -22.61 23.96
C THR A 11 -43.19 -22.64 23.11
N GLN A 12 -42.06 -22.41 23.80
CA GLN A 12 -40.76 -23.12 23.77
C GLN A 12 -39.96 -23.32 22.48
N GLY A 13 -38.63 -23.11 22.61
CA GLY A 13 -37.64 -23.96 21.93
C GLY A 13 -36.47 -23.25 21.26
N SER A 14 -35.48 -22.81 22.04
CA SER A 14 -34.12 -22.54 21.57
C SER A 14 -33.41 -23.82 21.12
N VAL A 15 -32.56 -23.78 20.07
CA VAL A 15 -31.13 -24.15 20.07
C VAL A 15 -30.56 -24.25 18.65
N LEU A 16 -29.32 -23.76 18.52
CA LEU A 16 -28.39 -23.74 17.39
C LEU A 16 -28.10 -25.11 16.73
N SER A 17 -27.86 -25.10 15.41
CA SER A 17 -26.89 -25.98 14.75
C SER A 17 -26.36 -25.32 13.46
N HIS A 18 -25.14 -24.77 13.47
CA HIS A 18 -23.94 -25.30 12.78
C HIS A 18 -24.18 -25.84 11.36
N ALA A 19 -24.10 -24.96 10.35
CA ALA A 19 -23.90 -25.36 8.96
C ALA A 19 -22.39 -25.57 8.69
N ARG A 20 -21.99 -26.83 8.63
CA ARG A 20 -20.67 -27.31 8.16
C ARG A 20 -20.69 -27.28 6.62
N LEU A 21 -19.78 -26.52 6.00
CA LEU A 21 -19.52 -26.55 4.56
C LEU A 21 -18.47 -27.62 4.27
N THR A 22 -18.92 -28.73 3.68
CA THR A 22 -18.10 -29.85 3.21
C THR A 22 -17.49 -29.51 1.85
N PHE A 23 -16.17 -29.62 1.72
CA PHE A 23 -15.47 -29.57 0.42
C PHE A 23 -15.48 -30.94 -0.22
N THR A 24 -16.18 -31.10 -1.35
CA THR A 24 -16.02 -32.25 -2.25
C THR A 24 -14.91 -31.98 -3.25
N THR A 25 -13.93 -32.89 -3.32
CA THR A 25 -12.85 -32.89 -4.29
C THR A 25 -13.18 -33.92 -5.37
N GLU A 26 -13.50 -33.45 -6.57
CA GLU A 26 -13.76 -34.34 -7.72
C GLU A 26 -12.47 -34.56 -8.51
N LYS A 27 -11.93 -35.78 -8.38
CA LYS A 27 -10.89 -36.35 -9.25
C LYS A 27 -11.51 -36.62 -10.61
N ASN A 28 -11.01 -35.98 -11.67
CA ASN A 28 -11.40 -36.38 -13.03
C ASN A 28 -10.32 -37.23 -13.71
N LYS A 29 -10.78 -38.39 -14.19
CA LYS A 29 -10.01 -39.48 -14.80
C LYS A 29 -9.65 -39.14 -16.25
N ARG A 30 -8.47 -39.62 -16.66
CA ARG A 30 -8.01 -39.74 -18.05
C ARG A 30 -8.97 -40.61 -18.87
N SER A 31 -9.31 -40.16 -20.07
CA SER A 31 -9.67 -41.04 -21.19
C SER A 31 -8.78 -40.72 -22.39
N LYS A 32 -8.31 -41.79 -23.05
CA LYS A 32 -7.52 -41.81 -24.29
C LYS A 32 -8.45 -42.08 -25.48
N GLY A 33 -8.03 -41.63 -26.66
CA GLY A 33 -8.55 -41.97 -27.99
C GLY A 33 -8.84 -40.70 -28.78
N GLY A 34 -8.41 -40.47 -30.02
CA GLY A 34 -7.68 -41.26 -31.01
C GLY A 34 -7.88 -40.55 -32.37
N CYS A 35 -6.77 -40.31 -33.07
CA CYS A 35 -6.53 -39.72 -34.41
C CYS A 35 -7.67 -39.54 -35.45
N ARG A 36 -7.59 -38.44 -36.23
CA ARG A 36 -7.22 -38.45 -37.68
C ARG A 36 -7.00 -37.04 -38.30
N ASN A 37 -5.81 -36.89 -38.90
CA ASN A 37 -5.28 -36.12 -40.05
C ASN A 37 -5.96 -34.84 -40.60
N ASN A 38 -5.17 -33.78 -40.81
CA ASN A 38 -4.57 -33.49 -42.13
C ASN A 38 -3.44 -32.42 -42.08
N ASP A 39 -2.50 -32.58 -43.01
CA ASP A 39 -1.23 -31.87 -43.17
C ASP A 39 -1.34 -30.40 -43.62
N GLY A 40 -0.29 -29.63 -43.34
CA GLY A 40 -0.05 -28.29 -43.90
C GLY A 40 1.11 -27.55 -43.24
N CYS A 41 2.33 -27.77 -43.73
CA CYS A 41 3.57 -27.19 -43.21
C CYS A 41 3.97 -25.93 -43.98
N SER A 42 4.21 -24.79 -43.31
CA SER A 42 5.31 -23.85 -43.64
C SER A 42 5.51 -22.75 -42.57
N LYS A 43 6.71 -22.78 -41.96
CA LYS A 43 7.59 -21.71 -41.42
C LYS A 43 7.03 -20.26 -41.39
N GLY A 44 7.22 -19.42 -40.37
CA GLY A 44 7.98 -19.49 -39.13
C GLY A 44 7.84 -18.15 -38.38
N GLY A 45 7.79 -18.19 -37.04
CA GLY A 45 7.70 -17.01 -36.19
C GLY A 45 8.18 -17.34 -34.78
N ASN A 46 9.35 -16.82 -34.39
CA ASN A 46 9.88 -16.97 -33.05
C ASN A 46 9.47 -15.76 -32.19
N GLY A 47 8.45 -15.95 -31.36
CA GLY A 47 8.12 -15.07 -30.24
C GLY A 47 7.77 -15.94 -29.03
N PHE A 48 8.76 -16.22 -28.18
CA PHE A 48 8.54 -16.98 -26.94
C PHE A 48 8.24 -16.03 -25.78
N LEU A 49 7.00 -16.11 -25.31
CA LEU A 49 6.51 -15.62 -24.02
C LEU A 49 6.76 -16.73 -23.00
N LEU A 50 7.55 -16.46 -21.95
CA LEU A 50 7.79 -17.41 -20.86
C LEU A 50 7.18 -16.89 -19.56
N CYS A 51 6.13 -17.58 -19.13
CA CYS A 51 5.47 -17.47 -17.84
C CYS A 51 6.23 -18.35 -16.85
N PHE A 52 6.78 -17.77 -15.77
CA PHE A 52 7.50 -18.52 -14.73
C PHE A 52 6.60 -18.77 -13.53
N CYS A 53 6.40 -20.05 -13.21
CA CYS A 53 5.91 -20.52 -11.92
C CYS A 53 6.77 -21.72 -11.53
N SER A 54 7.54 -21.62 -10.44
CA SER A 54 8.21 -22.79 -9.87
C SER A 54 8.55 -22.59 -8.39
N ARG A 55 7.82 -23.33 -7.54
CA ARG A 55 8.28 -23.78 -6.22
C ARG A 55 9.34 -24.86 -6.43
N PHE A 56 10.46 -24.80 -5.71
CA PHE A 56 11.30 -25.98 -5.46
C PHE A 56 11.91 -25.89 -4.05
N CYS A 57 11.64 -26.93 -3.24
CA CYS A 57 12.40 -27.31 -2.06
C CYS A 57 13.58 -28.16 -2.51
N VAL A 58 14.75 -27.99 -1.89
CA VAL A 58 15.91 -28.89 -2.08
C VAL A 58 16.37 -29.36 -0.71
N PHE A 59 16.23 -30.67 -0.48
CA PHE A 59 16.99 -31.45 0.50
C PHE A 59 18.28 -31.92 -0.18
N ALA A 60 19.43 -31.75 0.46
CA ALA A 60 20.69 -32.33 0.02
C ALA A 60 21.19 -33.32 1.08
N GLY A 61 21.15 -34.61 0.74
CA GLY A 61 21.92 -35.66 1.42
C GLY A 61 23.03 -36.11 0.46
N VAL A 62 24.28 -36.10 0.92
CA VAL A 62 25.44 -36.59 0.17
C VAL A 62 25.96 -37.84 0.86
N ALA A 63 26.03 -38.94 0.12
CA ALA A 63 26.65 -40.20 0.55
C ALA A 63 28.12 -40.25 0.12
N LEU A 64 28.96 -40.79 1.02
CA LEU A 64 30.41 -41.01 0.91
C LEU A 64 30.73 -42.40 0.34
N TYR A 65 31.88 -42.54 -0.37
CA TYR A 65 32.94 -43.57 -0.17
C TYR A 65 34.10 -43.49 -1.23
N PRO A 66 35.27 -44.16 -1.07
CA PRO A 66 36.60 -43.50 -1.02
C PRO A 66 37.67 -44.06 -1.99
N ARG A 67 38.91 -43.52 -1.97
CA ARG A 67 40.21 -44.26 -2.14
C ARG A 67 41.46 -43.35 -1.92
N HIS A 68 42.12 -43.53 -0.75
CA HIS A 68 43.57 -43.53 -0.37
C HIS A 68 44.62 -42.51 -0.91
N PRO A 69 45.81 -42.31 -0.25
CA PRO A 69 46.05 -41.95 1.15
C PRO A 69 47.21 -40.91 1.37
N THR A 70 47.39 -40.48 2.63
CA THR A 70 48.53 -39.74 3.24
C THR A 70 48.68 -38.26 2.83
N ILE A 71 48.77 -37.27 3.73
CA ILE A 71 49.68 -37.09 4.88
C ILE A 71 48.98 -36.40 6.07
N THR A 72 49.40 -36.84 7.25
CA THR A 72 49.08 -36.44 8.64
C THR A 72 49.37 -34.99 8.99
N GLY A 73 48.50 -34.39 9.82
CA GLY A 73 48.74 -33.15 10.56
C GLY A 73 47.55 -32.81 11.46
N ALA A 74 47.56 -33.32 12.69
CA ALA A 74 46.51 -33.17 13.68
C ALA A 74 46.53 -31.79 14.36
N LEU A 75 45.33 -31.26 14.64
CA LEU A 75 45.02 -30.63 15.93
C LEU A 75 43.50 -30.60 16.11
N ALA A 76 43.05 -31.48 17.01
CA ALA A 76 41.70 -31.54 17.53
C ALA A 76 41.46 -30.41 18.54
N LEU A 77 40.22 -29.93 18.62
CA LEU A 77 39.59 -29.68 19.92
C LEU A 77 38.07 -29.74 19.78
N SER A 78 37.56 -30.77 20.44
CA SER A 78 36.18 -31.14 20.71
C SER A 78 35.48 -30.15 21.64
N GLY A 79 34.16 -30.02 21.46
CA GLY A 79 33.25 -29.42 22.43
C GLY A 79 31.81 -29.79 22.12
N PHE A 80 31.39 -30.97 22.55
CA PHE A 80 30.00 -31.41 22.64
C PHE A 80 29.31 -30.62 23.76
N VAL A 81 28.18 -29.95 23.48
CA VAL A 81 27.15 -29.69 24.50
C VAL A 81 25.79 -29.90 23.82
N ASP A 82 25.10 -30.91 24.31
CA ASP A 82 23.72 -31.28 24.00
C ASP A 82 22.80 -30.56 25.00
N TYR A 83 21.74 -29.90 24.52
CA TYR A 83 20.63 -29.44 25.36
C TYR A 83 19.33 -29.42 24.54
N THR A 84 18.68 -30.58 24.47
CA THR A 84 17.23 -30.64 24.28
C THR A 84 16.52 -30.32 25.60
N GLY A 85 15.76 -29.22 25.62
CA GLY A 85 14.69 -29.00 26.59
C GLY A 85 14.79 -27.66 27.33
N PHE A 86 14.10 -26.63 26.83
CA PHE A 86 13.23 -25.77 27.63
C PHE A 86 12.38 -24.88 26.70
N LEU A 87 11.06 -25.00 26.85
CA LEU A 87 10.08 -24.05 26.34
C LEU A 87 10.01 -22.86 27.32
N GLU A 88 9.63 -21.72 26.75
CA GLU A 88 9.31 -20.44 27.42
C GLU A 88 10.45 -19.44 27.59
N SER A 89 10.11 -18.20 27.18
CA SER A 89 10.87 -16.96 27.25
C SER A 89 11.99 -16.74 26.21
N GLY A 90 11.85 -15.61 25.50
CA GLY A 90 12.92 -14.81 24.89
C GLY A 90 13.91 -15.51 23.95
N ASN A 91 13.91 -15.15 22.66
CA ASN A 91 15.17 -15.15 21.91
C ASN A 91 15.17 -14.18 20.73
N ALA A 92 15.71 -13.00 21.00
CA ALA A 92 16.28 -12.07 20.03
C ALA A 92 17.70 -12.49 19.56
N LEU A 93 18.19 -13.68 19.95
CA LEU A 93 19.58 -14.09 19.69
C LEU A 93 19.78 -14.99 18.46
N ARG A 94 18.72 -15.52 17.83
CA ARG A 94 18.88 -16.38 16.65
C ARG A 94 19.22 -15.66 15.34
N GLY A 95 19.19 -14.33 15.32
CA GLY A 95 19.68 -13.52 14.20
C GLY A 95 21.17 -13.18 14.30
N CYS A 96 21.67 -12.93 15.51
CA CYS A 96 23.06 -12.52 15.72
C CYS A 96 24.06 -13.68 15.59
N GLU A 97 23.68 -14.92 15.95
CA GLU A 97 24.60 -16.06 15.87
C GLU A 97 24.91 -16.49 14.43
N LEU A 98 23.96 -16.34 13.51
CA LEU A 98 24.20 -16.58 12.07
C LEU A 98 25.11 -15.49 11.47
N GLU A 99 24.97 -14.25 11.95
CA GLU A 99 25.78 -13.10 11.53
C GLU A 99 27.23 -13.19 12.04
N PHE A 100 27.45 -13.63 13.28
CA PHE A 100 28.80 -13.82 13.83
C PHE A 100 29.55 -15.01 13.21
N THR A 101 28.84 -16.11 12.94
CA THR A 101 29.45 -17.31 12.35
C THR A 101 29.95 -17.04 10.92
N LEU A 102 29.20 -16.27 10.12
CA LEU A 102 29.59 -15.90 8.76
C LEU A 102 30.74 -14.87 8.72
N VAL A 103 30.79 -13.94 9.66
CA VAL A 103 31.91 -12.98 9.79
C VAL A 103 33.19 -13.70 10.20
N MET A 104 33.12 -14.70 11.10
CA MET A 104 34.29 -15.52 11.46
C MET A 104 34.78 -16.40 10.32
N VAL A 105 33.88 -17.02 9.55
CA VAL A 105 34.24 -17.80 8.35
C VAL A 105 34.90 -16.91 7.29
N PHE A 106 34.42 -15.67 7.13
CA PHE A 106 35.02 -14.68 6.22
C PHE A 106 36.40 -14.20 6.70
N ALA A 107 36.57 -13.99 8.01
CA ALA A 107 37.86 -13.58 8.61
C ALA A 107 38.91 -14.70 8.55
N LEU A 108 38.52 -15.95 8.79
CA LEU A 108 39.41 -17.11 8.66
C LEU A 108 39.80 -17.37 7.21
N TRP A 109 38.90 -17.16 6.25
CA TRP A 109 39.20 -17.28 4.83
C TRP A 109 40.10 -16.16 4.31
N MET A 110 39.91 -14.91 4.77
CA MET A 110 40.82 -13.79 4.47
C MET A 110 42.26 -14.07 4.94
N ARG A 111 42.44 -14.74 6.08
CA ARG A 111 43.77 -15.19 6.53
C ARG A 111 44.38 -16.23 5.58
N SER A 112 43.58 -17.12 5.01
CA SER A 112 44.05 -18.10 4.01
C SER A 112 44.40 -17.49 2.65
N VAL A 113 43.74 -16.40 2.24
CA VAL A 113 44.01 -15.70 0.97
C VAL A 113 45.30 -14.87 1.03
N VAL A 114 45.72 -14.41 2.21
CA VAL A 114 46.96 -13.65 2.41
C VAL A 114 48.21 -14.56 2.44
N ALA A 115 48.05 -15.87 2.66
CA ALA A 115 49.17 -16.81 2.79
C ALA A 115 49.65 -17.45 1.48
N SER A 116 48.99 -17.22 0.33
CA SER A 116 49.38 -17.82 -0.96
C SER A 116 50.19 -16.84 -1.80
N ASP A 117 51.51 -16.93 -1.68
CA ASP A 117 52.46 -16.19 -2.50
C ASP A 117 52.38 -16.61 -3.99
N ARG A 118 52.62 -15.64 -4.88
CA ARG A 118 52.68 -15.72 -6.35
C ARG A 118 51.37 -15.98 -7.12
N ARG A 119 50.46 -14.98 -7.12
CA ARG A 119 49.67 -14.51 -8.30
C ARG A 119 48.73 -13.34 -7.94
N CYS A 120 49.32 -12.19 -7.59
CA CYS A 120 48.63 -10.99 -7.08
C CYS A 120 47.58 -10.30 -8.01
N VAL A 121 47.32 -10.77 -9.23
CA VAL A 121 46.44 -10.05 -10.19
C VAL A 121 45.02 -10.61 -10.25
N VAL A 122 44.77 -11.83 -9.76
CA VAL A 122 43.42 -12.43 -9.70
C VAL A 122 42.73 -12.14 -8.36
N VAL A 123 43.51 -12.05 -7.28
CA VAL A 123 43.01 -11.75 -5.93
C VAL A 123 42.32 -10.38 -5.86
N GLY A 124 42.88 -9.34 -6.49
CA GLY A 124 42.27 -8.00 -6.49
C GLY A 124 40.89 -7.93 -7.14
N ALA A 125 40.67 -8.69 -8.21
CA ALA A 125 39.38 -8.75 -8.89
C ALA A 125 38.29 -9.42 -8.04
N SER A 126 38.61 -10.56 -7.43
CA SER A 126 37.68 -11.30 -6.57
C SER A 126 37.38 -10.56 -5.28
N VAL A 127 38.36 -9.87 -4.69
CA VAL A 127 38.17 -9.03 -3.49
C VAL A 127 37.27 -7.84 -3.78
N VAL A 128 37.41 -7.18 -4.94
CA VAL A 128 36.54 -6.07 -5.35
C VAL A 128 35.10 -6.54 -5.55
N VAL A 129 34.88 -7.71 -6.17
CA VAL A 129 33.54 -8.29 -6.35
C VAL A 129 32.92 -8.67 -5.01
N LEU A 130 33.69 -9.26 -4.09
CA LEU A 130 33.20 -9.66 -2.78
C LEU A 130 32.88 -8.45 -1.89
N LEU A 131 33.69 -7.39 -1.93
CA LEU A 131 33.41 -6.13 -1.23
C LEU A 131 32.14 -5.47 -1.80
N ALA A 132 31.97 -5.45 -3.13
CA ALA A 132 30.76 -4.93 -3.75
C ALA A 132 29.52 -5.72 -3.31
N LEU A 133 29.56 -7.06 -3.36
CA LEU A 133 28.46 -7.91 -2.90
C LEU A 133 28.17 -7.71 -1.40
N PHE A 134 29.20 -7.53 -0.57
CA PHE A 134 29.06 -7.25 0.86
C PHE A 134 28.36 -5.92 1.11
N PHE A 135 28.81 -4.81 0.50
CA PHE A 135 28.17 -3.51 0.68
C PHE A 135 26.72 -3.50 0.15
N CYS A 136 26.43 -4.31 -0.86
CA CYS A 136 25.08 -4.40 -1.42
C CYS A 136 24.16 -5.28 -0.59
N PHE A 137 24.68 -6.36 0.00
CA PHE A 137 23.97 -7.13 0.99
C PHE A 137 23.74 -6.31 2.27
N ALA A 138 24.77 -5.60 2.77
CA ALA A 138 24.65 -4.70 3.92
C ALA A 138 23.65 -3.57 3.65
N GLY A 139 23.69 -2.94 2.48
CA GLY A 139 22.71 -1.94 2.07
C GLY A 139 21.29 -2.51 1.96
N TRP A 140 21.15 -3.74 1.46
CA TRP A 140 19.86 -4.45 1.42
C TRP A 140 19.36 -4.82 2.83
N VAL A 141 20.23 -5.28 3.73
CA VAL A 141 19.91 -5.63 5.11
C VAL A 141 19.55 -4.38 5.91
N VAL A 142 20.27 -3.27 5.76
CA VAL A 142 19.93 -1.98 6.40
C VAL A 142 18.62 -1.44 5.83
N TRP A 143 18.40 -1.51 4.52
CA TRP A 143 17.12 -1.13 3.91
C TRP A 143 15.96 -2.01 4.40
N ALA A 144 16.13 -3.32 4.36
CA ALA A 144 15.14 -4.28 4.84
C ALA A 144 14.91 -4.10 6.35
N GLY A 145 15.95 -3.78 7.12
CA GLY A 145 15.90 -3.43 8.54
C GLY A 145 15.14 -2.14 8.78
N LEU A 146 15.39 -1.06 8.03
CA LEU A 146 14.61 0.18 8.14
C LEU A 146 13.14 -0.02 7.73
N CYS A 147 12.88 -0.86 6.71
CA CYS A 147 11.52 -1.19 6.28
C CYS A 147 10.79 -2.18 7.21
N ARG A 148 11.50 -3.10 7.88
CA ARG A 148 10.93 -4.17 8.74
C ARG A 148 11.02 -3.86 10.24
N ALA A 149 12.15 -3.36 10.73
CA ALA A 149 12.39 -3.03 12.14
C ALA A 149 11.66 -1.75 12.58
N GLY A 150 11.27 -0.87 11.66
CA GLY A 150 10.60 0.38 11.99
C GLY A 150 9.08 0.28 12.22
N VAL A 151 8.39 -0.75 11.70
CA VAL A 151 6.93 -0.71 11.75
C VAL A 151 6.29 -2.10 11.75
N ARG A 152 6.10 -2.64 12.97
CA ARG A 152 4.86 -3.38 13.25
C ARG A 152 3.73 -2.36 13.11
N LEU A 153 3.19 -2.23 11.90
CA LEU A 153 2.02 -1.41 11.67
C LEU A 153 0.86 -2.09 12.38
N ALA A 154 0.60 -1.71 13.62
CA ALA A 154 -0.60 -2.13 14.37
C ALA A 154 -1.90 -1.84 13.60
N THR A 155 -1.80 -1.09 12.50
CA THR A 155 -2.84 -0.68 11.59
C THR A 155 -2.97 -1.54 10.33
N GLU A 156 -2.15 -2.56 10.06
CA GLU A 156 -2.23 -3.35 8.82
C GLU A 156 -3.67 -3.80 8.50
N GLY A 157 -4.22 -3.36 7.36
CA GLY A 157 -5.62 -3.59 7.00
C GLY A 157 -6.64 -2.71 7.74
N TRP A 158 -6.27 -1.50 8.17
CA TRP A 158 -7.15 -0.59 8.94
C TRP A 158 -8.48 -0.33 8.23
N MET A 159 -8.46 0.01 6.94
CA MET A 159 -9.68 0.28 6.17
C MET A 159 -10.59 -0.95 6.07
N ARG A 160 -10.03 -2.16 6.00
CA ARG A 160 -10.83 -3.39 6.04
C ARG A 160 -11.53 -3.55 7.39
N ARG A 161 -10.86 -3.24 8.50
CA ARG A 161 -11.48 -3.25 9.84
C ARG A 161 -12.54 -2.16 10.00
N GLU A 162 -12.29 -0.95 9.52
CA GLU A 162 -13.26 0.15 9.61
C GLU A 162 -14.52 -0.16 8.77
N LEU A 163 -14.37 -0.72 7.57
CA LEU A 163 -15.50 -1.20 6.77
C LEU A 163 -16.32 -2.28 7.50
N ALA A 164 -15.66 -3.23 8.17
CA ALA A 164 -16.35 -4.28 8.93
C ALA A 164 -17.13 -3.74 10.14
N ARG A 165 -16.82 -2.52 10.60
CA ARG A 165 -17.52 -1.85 11.71
C ARG A 165 -18.77 -1.10 11.25
N ILE A 166 -18.96 -0.91 9.95
CA ILE A 166 -20.13 -0.23 9.41
C ILE A 166 -21.34 -1.14 9.59
N GLN A 167 -22.26 -0.72 10.46
CA GLN A 167 -23.55 -1.38 10.63
C GLN A 167 -24.51 -0.87 9.57
N PRO A 168 -25.41 -1.70 9.01
CA PRO A 168 -26.47 -1.21 8.12
C PRO A 168 -27.25 -0.06 8.75
N PRO A 169 -27.69 0.95 7.97
CA PRO A 169 -28.52 2.01 8.53
C PRO A 169 -29.85 1.44 9.01
N PRO A 170 -30.46 2.01 10.07
CA PRO A 170 -31.81 1.63 10.51
C PRO A 170 -32.84 1.73 9.39
N ASN A 171 -32.69 2.72 8.50
CA ASN A 171 -33.49 2.90 7.31
C ASN A 171 -32.58 2.92 6.08
N ALA A 172 -32.81 2.00 5.13
CA ALA A 172 -31.99 1.90 3.92
C ALA A 172 -32.04 3.16 3.02
N ARG A 173 -33.08 4.00 3.15
CA ARG A 173 -33.28 5.21 2.34
C ARG A 173 -32.96 6.50 3.09
N GLU A 174 -32.69 6.43 4.39
CA GLU A 174 -32.47 7.59 5.25
C GLU A 174 -31.25 7.36 6.13
N PHE A 175 -30.19 8.10 5.89
CA PHE A 175 -28.96 8.02 6.67
C PHE A 175 -28.06 9.23 6.46
N CYS A 176 -27.08 9.41 7.35
CA CYS A 176 -26.12 10.50 7.26
C CYS A 176 -24.68 10.03 7.42
N PHE A 177 -23.76 10.67 6.72
CA PHE A 177 -22.32 10.46 6.83
C PHE A 177 -21.56 11.79 6.74
N ALA A 178 -20.35 11.83 7.31
CA ALA A 178 -19.47 12.99 7.22
C ALA A 178 -18.43 12.82 6.12
N VAL A 179 -18.03 13.94 5.51
CA VAL A 179 -16.96 14.00 4.53
C VAL A 179 -15.98 15.11 4.92
N LEU A 180 -14.68 14.81 4.94
CA LEU A 180 -13.62 15.77 5.18
C LEU A 180 -12.33 15.34 4.49
N ALA A 181 -11.36 16.24 4.37
CA ALA A 181 -10.04 15.96 3.80
C ALA A 181 -9.08 17.12 4.07
N ASP A 182 -7.80 16.93 3.69
CA ASP A 182 -6.72 17.92 3.83
C ASP A 182 -6.54 18.39 5.28
N ASN A 183 -6.39 17.45 6.22
CA ASN A 183 -5.87 17.79 7.55
C ASN A 183 -4.34 17.87 7.56
N LYS A 184 -3.64 17.12 6.69
CA LYS A 184 -2.18 17.11 6.51
C LYS A 184 -1.38 17.02 7.82
N THR A 185 -1.69 16.05 8.68
CA THR A 185 -0.99 15.85 9.97
C THR A 185 0.53 15.95 9.81
N GLY A 186 1.18 16.78 10.65
CA GLY A 186 2.63 17.04 10.60
C GLY A 186 3.13 17.88 9.41
N GLY A 187 2.23 18.43 8.60
CA GLY A 187 2.53 19.17 7.37
C GLY A 187 2.33 20.68 7.46
N GLY A 188 2.57 21.32 8.61
CA GLY A 188 2.30 22.76 8.76
C GLY A 188 0.82 23.09 9.02
N CYS A 189 0.05 22.10 9.44
CA CYS A 189 -1.40 22.18 9.61
C CYS A 189 -1.82 22.72 10.98
N ARG A 190 -3.09 23.13 11.08
CA ARG A 190 -3.76 23.43 12.36
C ARG A 190 -4.44 22.18 12.91
N GLU A 191 -3.70 21.37 13.65
CA GLU A 191 -4.21 20.07 14.14
C GLU A 191 -5.46 20.19 15.04
N LYS A 192 -5.61 21.31 15.78
CA LYS A 192 -6.81 21.54 16.61
C LYS A 192 -8.09 21.67 15.78
N VAL A 193 -8.01 22.12 14.53
CA VAL A 193 -9.15 22.14 13.61
C VAL A 193 -9.59 20.72 13.29
N PHE A 194 -8.66 19.83 12.96
CA PHE A 194 -8.97 18.43 12.67
C PHE A 194 -9.61 17.73 13.88
N VAL A 195 -9.03 17.94 15.06
CA VAL A 195 -9.60 17.43 16.33
C VAL A 195 -11.02 17.95 16.55
N GLU A 196 -11.28 19.23 16.29
CA GLU A 196 -12.61 19.81 16.43
C GLU A 196 -13.61 19.24 15.43
N CYS A 197 -13.21 19.01 14.17
CA CYS A 197 -14.02 18.27 13.20
C CYS A 197 -14.42 16.90 13.76
N LEU A 198 -13.44 16.12 14.25
CA LEU A 198 -13.69 14.78 14.81
C LEU A 198 -14.63 14.82 16.02
N ARG A 199 -14.46 15.79 16.94
CA ARG A 199 -15.34 15.94 18.11
C ARG A 199 -16.77 16.25 17.72
N ARG A 200 -16.98 17.20 16.80
CA ARG A 200 -18.34 17.57 16.32
C ARG A 200 -19.01 16.40 15.60
N ILE A 201 -18.25 15.68 14.76
CA ILE A 201 -18.75 14.49 14.06
C ILE A 201 -19.11 13.39 15.07
N GLN A 202 -18.29 13.19 16.11
CA GLN A 202 -18.55 12.21 17.16
C GLN A 202 -19.83 12.54 17.95
N SER A 203 -20.07 13.82 18.25
CA SER A 203 -21.23 14.26 19.03
C SER A 203 -22.56 14.25 18.27
N ASP A 204 -22.53 14.27 16.94
CA ASP A 204 -23.74 14.29 16.11
C ASP A 204 -24.31 12.87 15.94
N PRO A 205 -25.45 12.51 16.54
CA PRO A 205 -25.93 11.12 16.53
C PRO A 205 -26.39 10.64 15.15
N GLU A 206 -26.67 11.52 14.19
CA GLU A 206 -27.16 11.14 12.88
C GLU A 206 -26.05 10.60 11.97
N ILE A 207 -24.82 11.08 12.15
CA ILE A 207 -23.67 10.67 11.33
C ILE A 207 -23.28 9.22 11.69
N GLY A 208 -23.48 8.29 10.76
CA GLY A 208 -23.17 6.87 10.96
C GLY A 208 -21.69 6.52 10.74
N PHE A 209 -21.02 7.21 9.81
CA PHE A 209 -19.61 6.99 9.49
C PHE A 209 -18.99 8.23 8.83
N VAL A 210 -17.68 8.16 8.61
CA VAL A 210 -16.88 9.26 8.06
C VAL A 210 -16.10 8.80 6.84
N VAL A 211 -16.04 9.65 5.82
CA VAL A 211 -15.19 9.47 4.63
C VAL A 211 -14.16 10.59 4.57
N HIS A 212 -12.88 10.22 4.66
CA HIS A 212 -11.73 11.09 4.53
C HIS A 212 -11.16 11.01 3.11
N ILE A 213 -11.16 12.11 2.35
CA ILE A 213 -10.82 12.11 0.92
C ILE A 213 -9.34 12.43 0.68
N GLY A 214 -8.44 11.79 1.43
CA GLY A 214 -6.99 11.92 1.23
C GLY A 214 -6.32 13.16 1.81
N ASP A 215 -5.00 13.16 1.71
CA ASP A 215 -4.06 14.10 2.34
C ASP A 215 -4.21 14.08 3.88
N ALA A 216 -4.23 12.86 4.42
CA ALA A 216 -4.26 12.57 5.85
C ALA A 216 -2.97 13.03 6.56
N VAL A 217 -1.84 12.93 5.88
CA VAL A 217 -0.52 13.36 6.39
C VAL A 217 0.13 14.38 5.45
N GLY A 218 1.05 15.18 5.98
CA GLY A 218 1.80 16.17 5.20
C GLY A 218 2.82 15.58 4.22
N GLY A 219 3.12 14.29 4.33
CA GLY A 219 4.04 13.55 3.49
C GLY A 219 4.23 12.12 4.01
N VAL A 220 4.73 11.24 3.15
CA VAL A 220 4.89 9.81 3.47
C VAL A 220 5.88 9.59 4.61
N ASN A 221 5.33 9.23 5.76
CA ASN A 221 6.11 9.01 6.96
C ASN A 221 5.29 8.14 7.97
N PRO A 222 5.80 6.97 8.41
CA PRO A 222 5.11 6.10 9.38
C PRO A 222 4.79 6.76 10.73
N GLU A 223 5.65 7.66 11.22
CA GLU A 223 5.40 8.44 12.44
C GLU A 223 4.18 9.35 12.26
N LEU A 224 4.04 9.99 11.08
CA LEU A 224 2.88 10.83 10.77
C LEU A 224 1.61 10.01 10.61
N TYR A 225 1.66 8.86 9.95
CA TYR A 225 0.48 7.99 9.86
C TYR A 225 0.05 7.50 11.24
N ASN A 226 1.00 7.11 12.10
CA ASN A 226 0.71 6.72 13.48
C ASN A 226 0.09 7.87 14.29
N ARG A 227 0.60 9.09 14.14
CA ARG A 227 0.02 10.29 14.77
C ARG A 227 -1.41 10.51 14.29
N PHE A 228 -1.64 10.47 12.98
CA PHE A 228 -2.98 10.59 12.38
C PHE A 228 -3.94 9.55 12.95
N HIS A 229 -3.55 8.26 12.94
CA HIS A 229 -4.37 7.18 13.49
C HIS A 229 -4.66 7.36 14.98
N LYS A 230 -3.65 7.71 15.80
CA LYS A 230 -3.84 7.98 17.23
C LYS A 230 -4.84 9.11 17.46
N THR A 231 -4.73 10.21 16.69
CA THR A 231 -5.68 11.32 16.76
C THR A 231 -7.10 10.87 16.40
N VAL A 232 -7.29 10.13 15.30
CA VAL A 232 -8.61 9.61 14.92
C VAL A 232 -9.20 8.72 16.01
N LYS A 233 -8.44 7.75 16.54
CA LYS A 233 -8.92 6.81 17.57
C LYS A 233 -9.21 7.48 18.92
N ALA A 234 -8.51 8.55 19.24
CA ALA A 234 -8.71 9.32 20.47
C ALA A 234 -10.05 10.08 20.45
N TYR A 235 -10.40 10.70 19.33
CA TYR A 235 -11.55 11.61 19.25
C TYR A 235 -12.77 11.07 18.53
N LEU A 236 -12.64 9.98 17.78
CA LEU A 236 -13.74 9.40 17.01
C LEU A 236 -13.84 7.90 17.24
N LYS A 237 -15.05 7.46 17.61
CA LYS A 237 -15.41 6.04 17.75
C LYS A 237 -16.19 5.53 16.55
N LYS A 238 -16.74 6.39 15.71
CA LYS A 238 -17.47 5.98 14.49
C LYS A 238 -16.52 5.39 13.44
N PRO A 239 -17.01 4.56 12.49
CA PRO A 239 -16.20 4.08 11.38
C PRO A 239 -15.59 5.24 10.58
N PHE A 240 -14.29 5.15 10.30
CA PHE A 240 -13.53 6.20 9.60
C PHE A 240 -12.82 5.63 8.37
N LEU A 241 -13.38 5.91 7.19
CA LEU A 241 -12.89 5.43 5.91
C LEU A 241 -11.98 6.47 5.27
N VAL A 242 -10.90 6.03 4.64
CA VAL A 242 -9.88 6.89 4.05
C VAL A 242 -9.66 6.52 2.59
N ALA A 243 -9.68 7.51 1.71
CA ALA A 243 -9.16 7.46 0.35
C ALA A 243 -7.73 8.04 0.33
N ALA A 244 -6.93 7.67 -0.66
CA ALA A 244 -5.57 8.18 -0.80
C ALA A 244 -5.52 9.55 -1.48
N GLY A 245 -4.72 10.47 -0.92
CA GLY A 245 -4.31 11.73 -1.55
C GLY A 245 -2.86 11.71 -2.02
N ASN A 246 -2.43 12.75 -2.73
CA ASN A 246 -1.09 12.80 -3.31
C ASN A 246 0.02 13.05 -2.29
N HIS A 247 -0.30 13.50 -1.06
CA HIS A 247 0.67 13.54 0.05
C HIS A 247 0.74 12.24 0.83
N ASP A 248 -0.26 11.36 0.69
CA ASP A 248 -0.32 10.09 1.40
C ASP A 248 0.52 8.99 0.72
N ILE A 249 0.88 9.16 -0.55
CA ILE A 249 1.62 8.18 -1.36
C ILE A 249 2.81 8.86 -2.05
N GLY A 250 3.97 8.20 -2.02
CA GLY A 250 5.20 8.64 -2.67
C GLY A 250 5.64 7.65 -3.75
N LEU A 251 6.52 8.10 -4.65
CA LEU A 251 6.92 7.38 -5.87
C LEU A 251 7.51 5.99 -5.60
N LEU A 252 8.14 5.78 -4.44
CA LEU A 252 8.81 4.51 -4.10
C LEU A 252 8.35 3.95 -2.76
N THR A 253 7.18 4.40 -2.30
CA THR A 253 6.69 4.15 -0.94
C THR A 253 5.20 3.80 -0.92
N GLU A 254 4.65 3.32 -2.05
CA GLU A 254 3.25 2.88 -2.10
C GLU A 254 2.97 1.73 -1.11
N ASP A 255 3.97 0.89 -0.85
CA ASP A 255 3.89 -0.19 0.11
C ASP A 255 3.63 0.32 1.54
N LEU A 256 4.14 1.51 1.90
CA LEU A 256 3.91 2.09 3.23
C LEU A 256 2.44 2.48 3.43
N TYR A 257 1.80 3.06 2.41
CA TYR A 257 0.37 3.36 2.46
C TYR A 257 -0.46 2.09 2.61
N GLU A 258 -0.20 1.09 1.76
CA GLU A 258 -0.93 -0.19 1.79
C GLU A 258 -0.73 -0.94 3.11
N ARG A 259 0.49 -0.95 3.64
CA ARG A 259 0.74 -1.56 4.96
C ARG A 259 0.06 -0.81 6.09
N PHE A 260 -0.17 0.51 5.96
CA PHE A 260 -0.82 1.30 7.02
C PHE A 260 -2.35 1.28 6.92
N PHE A 261 -2.89 1.74 5.78
CA PHE A 261 -4.33 1.88 5.56
C PHE A 261 -4.95 0.59 5.02
N GLY A 262 -4.18 -0.25 4.34
CA GLY A 262 -4.66 -1.45 3.66
C GLY A 262 -4.96 -1.18 2.19
N MET A 263 -6.16 -0.68 1.92
CA MET A 263 -6.70 -0.63 0.56
C MET A 263 -6.53 0.76 -0.07
N ARG A 264 -5.92 0.83 -1.26
CA ARG A 264 -5.78 2.06 -2.05
C ARG A 264 -7.11 2.57 -2.62
N TYR A 265 -7.96 1.65 -3.03
CA TYR A 265 -9.30 1.95 -3.53
C TYR A 265 -10.24 0.77 -3.22
N TYR A 266 -11.49 1.10 -2.89
CA TYR A 266 -12.48 0.13 -2.46
C TYR A 266 -13.89 0.69 -2.60
N ALA A 267 -14.86 -0.21 -2.49
CA ALA A 267 -16.27 0.16 -2.62
C ALA A 267 -17.13 -0.73 -1.74
N PHE A 268 -18.23 -0.16 -1.24
CA PHE A 268 -19.19 -0.84 -0.40
C PHE A 268 -20.60 -0.30 -0.67
N ARG A 269 -21.61 -0.99 -0.13
CA ARG A 269 -22.99 -0.53 -0.15
C ARG A 269 -23.40 -0.16 1.26
N TYR A 270 -24.22 0.87 1.38
CA TYR A 270 -24.80 1.28 2.64
C TYR A 270 -26.21 1.82 2.38
N GLY A 271 -27.21 1.18 2.97
CA GLY A 271 -28.60 1.36 2.55
C GLY A 271 -28.78 1.02 1.07
N ASP A 272 -29.44 1.90 0.33
CA ASP A 272 -29.64 1.79 -1.12
C ASP A 272 -28.61 2.54 -1.97
N ALA A 273 -27.52 3.00 -1.36
CA ALA A 273 -26.44 3.73 -2.01
C ALA A 273 -25.16 2.91 -2.19
N GLY A 274 -24.44 3.19 -3.27
CA GLY A 274 -23.09 2.69 -3.55
C GLY A 274 -22.04 3.74 -3.21
N PHE A 275 -21.01 3.33 -2.48
CA PHE A 275 -19.89 4.18 -2.09
C PHE A 275 -18.62 3.66 -2.76
N MET A 276 -17.90 4.52 -3.46
CA MET A 276 -16.66 4.19 -4.14
C MET A 276 -15.57 5.17 -3.75
N LEU A 277 -14.56 4.68 -3.03
CA LEU A 277 -13.38 5.44 -2.69
C LEU A 277 -12.28 5.05 -3.66
N THR A 278 -11.84 6.01 -4.47
CA THR A 278 -10.74 5.83 -5.42
C THR A 278 -9.43 6.25 -4.79
N ASP A 279 -8.34 5.68 -5.26
CA ASP A 279 -7.02 6.28 -5.09
C ASP A 279 -6.97 7.55 -5.92
N GLY A 280 -6.80 8.70 -5.27
CA GLY A 280 -6.70 10.02 -5.89
C GLY A 280 -5.29 10.59 -5.90
N SER A 281 -4.26 9.77 -5.65
CA SER A 281 -2.86 10.20 -5.52
C SER A 281 -2.13 10.42 -6.85
N TYR A 282 -2.81 10.95 -7.88
CA TYR A 282 -2.20 11.15 -9.20
C TYR A 282 -0.91 12.01 -9.10
N PRO A 283 0.18 11.65 -9.83
CA PRO A 283 0.23 10.73 -10.97
C PRO A 283 0.35 9.22 -10.65
N TRP A 284 0.32 8.82 -9.38
CA TRP A 284 0.44 7.41 -8.98
C TRP A 284 -0.86 6.60 -9.05
N ALA A 285 -1.92 7.21 -9.59
CA ALA A 285 -3.29 6.69 -9.60
C ALA A 285 -3.90 6.77 -11.01
N PHE A 286 -5.07 6.16 -11.16
CA PHE A 286 -5.84 6.03 -12.41
C PHE A 286 -5.11 5.29 -13.53
N ASP A 287 -4.28 4.32 -13.14
CA ASP A 287 -3.71 3.37 -14.07
C ASP A 287 -4.78 2.48 -14.74
N THR A 288 -4.35 1.61 -15.64
CA THR A 288 -5.28 0.73 -16.36
C THR A 288 -6.04 -0.22 -15.43
N HIS A 289 -5.45 -0.61 -14.30
CA HIS A 289 -6.07 -1.50 -13.32
C HIS A 289 -7.18 -0.80 -12.56
N GLN A 290 -6.92 0.38 -12.01
CA GLN A 290 -7.90 1.17 -11.27
C GLN A 290 -9.05 1.61 -12.19
N LEU A 291 -8.77 2.03 -13.43
CA LEU A 291 -9.83 2.38 -14.39
C LEU A 291 -10.71 1.18 -14.75
N ARG A 292 -10.14 -0.02 -14.88
CA ARG A 292 -10.91 -1.26 -15.12
C ARG A 292 -11.75 -1.61 -13.89
N TRP A 293 -11.17 -1.53 -12.69
CA TRP A 293 -11.88 -1.76 -11.44
C TRP A 293 -13.05 -0.78 -11.25
N LEU A 294 -12.82 0.50 -11.54
CA LEU A 294 -13.81 1.58 -11.43
C LEU A 294 -15.02 1.29 -12.33
N LYS A 295 -14.80 0.99 -13.62
CA LYS A 295 -15.89 0.62 -14.55
C LYS A 295 -16.66 -0.61 -14.10
N LYS A 296 -15.96 -1.66 -13.66
CA LYS A 296 -16.58 -2.91 -13.17
C LYS A 296 -17.44 -2.65 -11.93
N THR A 297 -16.93 -1.82 -11.02
CA THR A 297 -17.63 -1.53 -9.76
C THR A 297 -18.82 -0.61 -9.96
N LEU A 298 -18.70 0.39 -10.84
CA LEU A 298 -19.84 1.23 -11.24
C LEU A 298 -20.94 0.40 -11.92
N LYS A 299 -20.58 -0.58 -12.76
CA LYS A 299 -21.57 -1.53 -13.31
C LYS A 299 -22.26 -2.35 -12.22
N ARG A 300 -21.56 -2.74 -11.14
CA ARG A 300 -22.16 -3.41 -9.98
C ARG A 300 -23.07 -2.49 -9.15
N PHE A 301 -22.93 -1.18 -9.32
CA PHE A 301 -23.75 -0.16 -8.69
C PHE A 301 -24.93 0.31 -9.55
N SER A 302 -25.19 -0.33 -10.70
CA SER A 302 -26.22 0.12 -11.66
C SER A 302 -27.66 0.07 -11.14
N LYS A 303 -27.91 -0.55 -9.97
CA LYS A 303 -29.24 -0.64 -9.35
C LYS A 303 -29.33 0.17 -8.05
N GLN A 304 -28.27 0.89 -7.68
CA GLN A 304 -28.23 1.72 -6.49
C GLN A 304 -28.93 3.03 -6.80
N ARG A 305 -29.73 3.53 -5.86
CA ARG A 305 -30.43 4.81 -6.04
C ARG A 305 -29.45 5.97 -6.10
N PHE A 306 -28.41 5.90 -5.28
CA PHE A 306 -27.31 6.85 -5.28
C PHE A 306 -25.96 6.16 -5.45
N VAL A 307 -25.06 6.79 -6.19
CA VAL A 307 -23.67 6.37 -6.32
C VAL A 307 -22.77 7.55 -6.01
N PHE A 308 -22.07 7.47 -4.87
CA PHE A 308 -21.12 8.48 -4.41
C PHE A 308 -19.70 8.02 -4.71
N VAL A 309 -18.94 8.87 -5.40
CA VAL A 309 -17.51 8.65 -5.67
C VAL A 309 -16.70 9.63 -4.83
N PHE A 310 -15.65 9.14 -4.19
CA PHE A 310 -14.73 9.93 -3.37
C PHE A 310 -13.32 9.81 -3.96
N GLN A 311 -12.77 10.95 -4.36
CA GLN A 311 -11.51 11.04 -5.11
C GLN A 311 -10.75 12.28 -4.66
N HIS A 312 -9.48 12.16 -4.26
CA HIS A 312 -8.76 13.31 -3.73
C HIS A 312 -8.65 14.47 -4.73
N GLN A 313 -8.07 14.26 -5.92
CA GLN A 313 -7.96 15.33 -6.91
C GLN A 313 -9.27 15.58 -7.66
N PRO A 314 -9.69 16.84 -7.88
CA PRO A 314 -10.90 17.15 -8.62
C PRO A 314 -10.72 16.95 -10.13
N LEU A 315 -11.84 16.81 -10.85
CA LEU A 315 -11.83 16.76 -12.33
C LEU A 315 -11.43 18.11 -12.94
N VAL A 316 -11.81 19.20 -12.28
CA VAL A 316 -11.54 20.58 -12.70
C VAL A 316 -11.21 21.41 -11.47
N ASP A 317 -10.35 22.42 -11.62
CA ASP A 317 -10.11 23.39 -10.56
C ASP A 317 -11.27 24.41 -10.53
N PRO A 318 -12.11 24.42 -9.49
CA PRO A 318 -13.30 25.25 -9.43
C PRO A 318 -12.98 26.74 -9.24
N ARG A 319 -11.72 27.09 -8.94
CA ARG A 319 -11.29 28.48 -8.73
C ARG A 319 -11.11 29.26 -10.03
N GLY A 320 -11.11 28.59 -11.19
CA GLY A 320 -10.90 29.20 -12.50
C GLY A 320 -9.54 29.90 -12.66
N GLY A 321 -9.45 30.78 -13.67
CA GLY A 321 -8.30 31.66 -13.89
C GLY A 321 -6.99 30.95 -14.24
N GLY A 322 -7.05 29.83 -14.97
CA GLY A 322 -5.86 29.07 -15.40
C GLY A 322 -5.17 28.28 -14.27
N LYS A 323 -5.82 28.10 -13.11
CA LYS A 323 -5.31 27.22 -12.06
C LYS A 323 -5.52 25.75 -12.44
N HIS A 324 -4.57 24.91 -12.07
CA HIS A 324 -4.52 23.50 -12.48
C HIS A 324 -4.34 22.55 -11.28
N HIS A 325 -4.94 22.85 -10.12
CA HIS A 325 -4.98 21.90 -8.99
C HIS A 325 -6.10 20.87 -9.20
N CYS A 326 -6.00 20.13 -10.30
CA CYS A 326 -6.96 19.14 -10.75
C CYS A 326 -6.27 18.08 -11.61
N LEU A 327 -7.01 17.05 -12.00
CA LEU A 327 -6.51 16.05 -12.93
C LEU A 327 -6.17 16.66 -14.31
N PRO A 328 -5.24 16.04 -15.06
CA PRO A 328 -5.02 16.40 -16.45
C PRO A 328 -6.32 16.29 -17.26
N GLN A 329 -6.51 17.23 -18.19
CA GLN A 329 -7.77 17.37 -18.93
C GLN A 329 -8.23 16.05 -19.59
N SER A 330 -7.33 15.33 -20.27
CA SER A 330 -7.68 14.08 -20.96
C SER A 330 -8.18 12.99 -20.00
N LEU A 331 -7.58 12.90 -18.80
CA LEU A 331 -8.03 11.98 -17.76
C LEU A 331 -9.34 12.45 -17.12
N ALA A 332 -9.47 13.74 -16.85
CA ALA A 332 -10.69 14.33 -16.30
C ALA A 332 -11.91 14.10 -17.22
N GLU A 333 -11.76 14.33 -18.53
CA GLU A 333 -12.81 14.10 -19.53
C GLU A 333 -13.21 12.63 -19.64
N LYS A 334 -12.21 11.74 -19.60
CA LYS A 334 -12.43 10.29 -19.59
C LYS A 334 -13.20 9.84 -18.36
N LEU A 335 -12.82 10.32 -17.18
CA LEU A 335 -13.51 10.00 -15.92
C LEU A 335 -14.92 10.59 -15.90
N ALA A 336 -15.11 11.85 -16.31
CA ALA A 336 -16.44 12.47 -16.41
C ALA A 336 -17.37 11.66 -17.32
N THR A 337 -16.86 11.19 -18.46
CA THR A 337 -17.62 10.31 -19.37
C THR A 337 -18.02 9.00 -18.70
N ILE A 338 -17.11 8.37 -17.96
CA ILE A 338 -17.41 7.13 -17.21
C ILE A 338 -18.45 7.39 -16.13
N TYR A 339 -18.27 8.44 -15.32
CA TYR A 339 -19.18 8.79 -14.23
C TYR A 339 -20.60 9.06 -14.73
N ARG A 340 -20.74 9.88 -15.77
CA ARG A 340 -22.04 10.16 -16.40
C ARG A 340 -22.69 8.91 -16.96
N ARG A 341 -21.95 8.09 -17.71
CA ARG A 341 -22.48 6.86 -18.33
C ARG A 341 -23.02 5.86 -17.30
N HIS A 342 -22.45 5.84 -16.11
CA HIS A 342 -22.83 4.92 -15.05
C HIS A 342 -23.75 5.54 -13.98
N GLY A 343 -24.27 6.76 -14.20
CA GLY A 343 -25.21 7.39 -13.27
C GLY A 343 -24.59 7.71 -11.90
N VAL A 344 -23.31 8.12 -11.86
CA VAL A 344 -22.71 8.63 -10.62
C VAL A 344 -23.49 9.87 -10.19
N THR A 345 -24.06 9.82 -8.99
CA THR A 345 -24.88 10.88 -8.43
C THR A 345 -24.05 12.10 -8.08
N CYS A 346 -22.91 11.88 -7.40
CA CYS A 346 -22.07 12.97 -6.94
C CYS A 346 -20.62 12.51 -6.75
N LEU A 347 -19.70 13.39 -7.15
CA LEU A 347 -18.28 13.27 -6.90
C LEU A 347 -17.88 14.17 -5.73
N PHE A 348 -17.40 13.58 -4.64
CA PHE A 348 -16.71 14.33 -3.60
C PHE A 348 -15.21 14.31 -3.85
N CYS A 349 -14.58 15.48 -3.83
CA CYS A 349 -13.16 15.66 -4.04
C CYS A 349 -12.54 16.72 -3.14
N SER A 350 -11.22 16.90 -3.20
CA SER A 350 -10.45 17.76 -2.28
C SER A 350 -9.30 18.46 -3.02
N HIS A 351 -8.10 18.54 -2.44
CA HIS A 351 -6.86 19.02 -3.05
C HIS A 351 -6.75 20.54 -3.25
N VAL A 352 -7.88 21.22 -3.45
CA VAL A 352 -7.95 22.68 -3.66
C VAL A 352 -7.82 23.46 -2.34
N HIS A 353 -7.97 22.78 -1.19
CA HIS A 353 -7.93 23.37 0.15
C HIS A 353 -8.97 24.50 0.33
N GLY A 354 -10.22 24.21 -0.02
CA GLY A 354 -11.37 25.13 0.09
C GLY A 354 -12.68 24.40 -0.20
N TYR A 355 -13.81 25.07 0.05
CA TYR A 355 -15.15 24.57 -0.27
C TYR A 355 -15.62 25.12 -1.62
N PHE A 356 -16.00 24.22 -2.53
CA PHE A 356 -16.65 24.58 -3.80
C PHE A 356 -17.69 23.51 -4.14
N GLU A 357 -18.68 23.88 -4.93
CA GLU A 357 -19.64 22.95 -5.51
C GLU A 357 -19.98 23.36 -6.94
N GLY A 358 -20.46 22.42 -7.74
CA GLY A 358 -20.87 22.72 -9.10
C GLY A 358 -21.14 21.50 -9.94
N VAL A 359 -21.28 21.73 -11.25
CA VAL A 359 -21.47 20.70 -12.26
C VAL A 359 -20.44 20.90 -13.35
N TRP A 360 -19.68 19.85 -13.66
CA TRP A 360 -18.72 19.88 -14.76
C TRP A 360 -18.95 18.68 -15.68
N ARG A 361 -19.20 18.95 -16.97
CA ARG A 361 -19.54 17.93 -17.99
C ARG A 361 -20.65 16.96 -17.55
N GLY A 362 -21.63 17.46 -16.80
CA GLY A 362 -22.76 16.69 -16.27
C GLY A 362 -22.46 15.86 -15.02
N VAL A 363 -21.30 16.05 -14.38
CA VAL A 363 -20.96 15.44 -13.08
C VAL A 363 -21.12 16.49 -11.99
N HIS A 364 -22.04 16.25 -11.06
CA HIS A 364 -22.17 17.05 -9.84
C HIS A 364 -21.00 16.78 -8.92
N PHE A 365 -20.39 17.83 -8.38
CA PHE A 365 -19.26 17.69 -7.48
C PHE A 365 -19.31 18.63 -6.28
N TYR A 366 -18.70 18.16 -5.19
CA TYR A 366 -18.31 18.97 -4.04
C TYR A 366 -16.81 18.86 -3.85
N VAL A 367 -16.14 19.99 -3.69
CA VAL A 367 -14.75 20.08 -3.24
C VAL A 367 -14.76 20.45 -1.76
N THR A 368 -14.07 19.66 -0.95
CA THR A 368 -13.74 20.00 0.44
C THR A 368 -12.21 20.16 0.57
N GLY A 369 -11.72 20.25 1.81
CA GLY A 369 -10.30 20.45 2.10
C GLY A 369 -10.04 21.41 3.26
N GLY A 370 -11.01 21.52 4.16
CA GLY A 370 -11.01 22.44 5.30
C GLY A 370 -10.71 21.77 6.64
N ALA A 371 -10.12 20.57 6.67
CA ALA A 371 -9.93 19.84 7.93
C ALA A 371 -8.70 20.28 8.75
N GLY A 372 -7.89 21.22 8.26
CA GLY A 372 -6.82 21.85 9.05
C GLY A 372 -5.56 22.24 8.27
N ALA A 373 -5.39 21.80 7.02
CA ALA A 373 -4.32 22.28 6.16
C ALA A 373 -4.49 23.79 5.85
N ALA A 374 -3.41 24.43 5.42
CA ALA A 374 -3.45 25.82 5.01
C ALA A 374 -4.43 25.99 3.83
N LEU A 375 -5.39 26.91 3.95
CA LEU A 375 -6.37 27.20 2.92
C LEU A 375 -5.70 27.88 1.71
N ALA A 376 -6.17 27.59 0.49
CA ALA A 376 -5.51 28.08 -0.72
C ALA A 376 -5.82 29.54 -1.10
N GLY A 377 -6.68 30.22 -0.35
CA GLY A 377 -7.10 31.59 -0.64
C GLY A 377 -7.66 32.29 0.60
N LYS A 378 -8.11 33.54 0.39
CA LYS A 378 -8.60 34.42 1.46
C LYS A 378 -10.09 34.75 1.37
N ASP A 379 -10.74 34.43 0.25
CA ASP A 379 -12.17 34.64 0.07
C ASP A 379 -12.97 33.83 1.12
N PRO A 380 -13.67 34.49 2.06
CA PRO A 380 -14.37 33.81 3.15
C PRO A 380 -15.58 32.99 2.68
N THR A 381 -16.00 33.11 1.42
CA THR A 381 -17.06 32.29 0.82
C THR A 381 -16.60 30.88 0.46
N HIS A 382 -15.29 30.68 0.27
CA HIS A 382 -14.70 29.40 -0.15
C HIS A 382 -13.63 28.89 0.80
N PHE A 383 -12.88 29.79 1.45
CA PHE A 383 -11.70 29.45 2.23
C PHE A 383 -12.00 29.60 3.72
N PHE A 384 -12.50 28.52 4.30
CA PHE A 384 -12.74 28.37 5.74
C PHE A 384 -12.60 26.90 6.15
N TYR A 385 -12.32 26.65 7.42
CA TYR A 385 -12.25 25.30 7.96
C TYR A 385 -13.65 24.71 8.11
N HIS A 386 -13.81 23.45 7.68
CA HIS A 386 -15.11 22.78 7.65
C HIS A 386 -14.97 21.26 7.48
N TYR A 387 -16.10 20.59 7.70
CA TYR A 387 -16.42 19.29 7.11
C TYR A 387 -17.81 19.35 6.48
N LEU A 388 -18.17 18.36 5.68
CA LEU A 388 -19.50 18.23 5.08
C LEU A 388 -20.30 17.16 5.82
N LYS A 389 -21.55 17.47 6.15
CA LYS A 389 -22.55 16.50 6.61
C LYS A 389 -23.47 16.20 5.44
N VAL A 390 -23.46 14.95 4.98
CA VAL A 390 -24.28 14.50 3.85
C VAL A 390 -25.44 13.70 4.37
N SER A 391 -26.66 14.16 4.12
CA SER A 391 -27.90 13.50 4.53
C SER A 391 -28.61 12.94 3.32
N VAL A 392 -28.84 11.64 3.30
CA VAL A 392 -29.62 10.95 2.27
C VAL A 392 -31.04 10.76 2.81
N SER A 393 -32.05 11.11 2.00
CA SER A 393 -33.47 10.91 2.29
C SER A 393 -34.15 10.16 1.15
N ARG A 394 -35.46 9.95 1.22
CA ARG A 394 -36.25 9.30 0.14
C ARG A 394 -36.29 10.12 -1.15
N ASP A 395 -36.24 11.44 -1.04
CA ASP A 395 -36.44 12.37 -2.16
C ASP A 395 -35.12 12.84 -2.79
N GLY A 396 -33.99 12.62 -2.11
CA GLY A 396 -32.71 13.12 -2.57
C GLY A 396 -31.58 12.90 -1.58
N PHE A 397 -30.53 13.71 -1.73
CA PHE A 397 -29.53 13.92 -0.70
C PHE A 397 -29.24 15.41 -0.58
N SER A 398 -28.79 15.85 0.58
CA SER A 398 -28.37 17.22 0.84
C SER A 398 -26.97 17.24 1.45
N VAL A 399 -26.24 18.33 1.21
CA VAL A 399 -24.90 18.55 1.73
C VAL A 399 -24.93 19.81 2.58
N LYS A 400 -24.70 19.66 3.89
CA LYS A 400 -24.57 20.77 4.83
C LYS A 400 -23.09 21.00 5.13
N VAL A 401 -22.61 22.21 4.85
CA VAL A 401 -21.26 22.63 5.23
C VAL A 401 -21.24 23.02 6.71
N VAL A 402 -20.47 22.29 7.51
CA VAL A 402 -20.31 22.59 8.94
C VAL A 402 -18.99 23.33 9.14
N LYS A 403 -19.07 24.66 9.30
CA LYS A 403 -17.91 25.52 9.56
C LYS A 403 -17.32 25.24 10.94
N VAL A 404 -16.00 25.26 11.00
CA VAL A 404 -15.19 25.06 12.21
C VAL A 404 -14.34 26.31 12.43
N PRO A 405 -14.22 26.82 13.67
CA PRO A 405 -13.39 27.98 13.94
C PRO A 405 -11.92 27.69 13.64
N THR A 406 -11.16 28.74 13.37
CA THR A 406 -9.70 28.66 13.27
C THR A 406 -9.13 28.39 14.66
N LEU A 407 -8.68 27.15 14.90
CA LEU A 407 -8.19 26.72 16.22
C LEU A 407 -6.71 26.33 16.19
N GLY A 408 -6.00 26.68 17.27
CA GLY A 408 -4.60 26.33 17.46
C GLY A 408 -3.66 27.07 16.52
N LYS A 409 -2.36 27.05 16.84
CA LYS A 409 -1.31 27.53 15.94
C LYS A 409 -1.06 26.50 14.84
N GLN A 410 -0.55 26.95 13.70
CA GLN A 410 0.02 26.01 12.72
C GLN A 410 1.21 25.32 13.36
N SER A 411 1.30 24.00 13.20
CA SER A 411 2.52 23.26 13.57
C SER A 411 3.68 23.75 12.70
N GLU A 412 4.92 23.69 13.17
CA GLU A 412 6.11 23.99 12.35
C GLU A 412 6.23 23.05 11.13
N GLY A 413 5.60 21.87 11.21
CA GLY A 413 5.69 20.83 10.20
C GLY A 413 7.06 20.15 10.21
N LEU A 414 7.17 19.03 9.49
CA LEU A 414 8.47 18.39 9.31
C LEU A 414 9.36 19.23 8.38
N ASN A 415 10.64 19.35 8.73
CA ASN A 415 11.66 19.88 7.83
C ASN A 415 11.79 19.01 6.56
N TRP A 416 12.39 19.56 5.51
CA TRP A 416 12.45 18.90 4.20
C TRP A 416 13.10 17.52 4.26
N ILE A 417 14.19 17.36 5.02
CA ILE A 417 14.89 16.07 5.18
C ILE A 417 13.96 15.04 5.83
N SER A 418 13.32 15.37 6.95
CA SER A 418 12.45 14.47 7.69
C SER A 418 11.20 14.05 6.91
N ARG A 419 10.71 14.95 6.05
CA ARG A 419 9.57 14.69 5.14
C ARG A 419 9.95 13.76 3.99
N ASN A 420 11.16 13.89 3.46
CA ASN A 420 11.60 13.17 2.26
C ASN A 420 12.55 12.00 2.57
N LYS A 421 12.92 11.74 3.82
CA LYS A 421 13.94 10.74 4.20
C LYS A 421 13.68 9.35 3.61
N PHE A 422 12.43 8.91 3.55
CA PHE A 422 12.06 7.60 2.98
C PHE A 422 12.22 7.57 1.46
N GLU A 423 11.82 8.63 0.76
CA GLU A 423 12.03 8.79 -0.69
C GLU A 423 13.51 8.92 -1.05
N ILE A 424 14.28 9.67 -0.24
CA ILE A 424 15.73 9.80 -0.40
C ILE A 424 16.40 8.43 -0.23
N ALA A 425 16.04 7.70 0.82
CA ALA A 425 16.58 6.37 1.06
C ALA A 425 16.19 5.39 -0.08
N ALA A 426 14.96 5.48 -0.59
CA ALA A 426 14.52 4.67 -1.73
C ALA A 426 15.32 4.98 -3.01
N ARG A 427 15.56 6.26 -3.32
CA ARG A 427 16.40 6.66 -4.47
C ARG A 427 17.86 6.23 -4.29
N GLY A 428 18.40 6.39 -3.08
CA GLY A 428 19.75 5.93 -2.73
C GLY A 428 19.93 4.43 -2.99
N ARG A 429 18.89 3.62 -2.71
CA ARG A 429 18.89 2.20 -3.05
C ARG A 429 19.03 1.97 -4.55
N PHE A 430 18.26 2.65 -5.40
CA PHE A 430 18.37 2.50 -6.87
C PHE A 430 19.74 2.93 -7.40
N ALA A 431 20.29 4.03 -6.90
CA ALA A 431 21.64 4.48 -7.26
C ALA A 431 22.68 3.41 -6.90
N GLY A 432 22.55 2.77 -5.73
CA GLY A 432 23.40 1.65 -5.31
C GLY A 432 23.32 0.46 -6.28
N TRP A 433 22.10 0.04 -6.66
CA TRP A 433 21.91 -1.04 -7.64
C TRP A 433 22.44 -0.68 -9.04
N GLY A 434 22.28 0.58 -9.47
CA GLY A 434 22.84 1.07 -10.74
C GLY A 434 24.37 1.02 -10.73
N GLY A 435 25.00 1.46 -9.63
CA GLY A 435 26.45 1.38 -9.44
C GLY A 435 26.97 -0.07 -9.48
N MET A 436 26.24 -1.02 -8.88
CA MET A 436 26.57 -2.45 -8.99
C MET A 436 26.57 -2.92 -10.44
N LEU A 437 25.51 -2.61 -11.18
CA LEU A 437 25.35 -3.07 -12.56
C LEU A 437 26.48 -2.55 -13.44
N ILE A 438 26.84 -1.27 -13.30
CA ILE A 438 27.96 -0.64 -14.02
C ILE A 438 29.28 -1.34 -13.67
N THR A 439 29.53 -1.59 -12.38
CA THR A 439 30.75 -2.26 -11.91
C THR A 439 30.84 -3.69 -12.46
N ALA A 440 29.73 -4.44 -12.45
CA ALA A 440 29.67 -5.78 -13.01
C ALA A 440 29.93 -5.79 -14.53
N LEU A 441 29.34 -4.83 -15.27
CA LEU A 441 29.58 -4.67 -16.71
C LEU A 441 31.05 -4.31 -17.00
N ALA A 442 31.63 -3.38 -16.26
CA ALA A 442 33.05 -3.02 -16.38
C ALA A 442 33.96 -4.24 -16.12
N PHE A 443 33.65 -5.04 -15.10
CA PHE A 443 34.36 -6.26 -14.80
C PHE A 443 34.31 -7.27 -15.96
N VAL A 444 33.13 -7.50 -16.54
CA VAL A 444 32.96 -8.39 -17.71
C VAL A 444 33.79 -7.91 -18.90
N VAL A 445 33.81 -6.59 -19.17
CA VAL A 445 34.63 -5.99 -20.24
C VAL A 445 36.12 -6.20 -19.98
N LEU A 446 36.59 -5.97 -18.76
CA LEU A 446 37.99 -6.17 -18.37
C LEU A 446 38.42 -7.63 -18.50
N VAL A 447 37.59 -8.58 -18.05
CA VAL A 447 37.85 -10.02 -18.20
C VAL A 447 37.91 -10.42 -19.67
N ARG A 448 36.98 -9.92 -20.50
CA ARG A 448 37.00 -10.17 -21.95
C ARG A 448 38.24 -9.60 -22.63
N ARG A 449 38.65 -8.37 -22.28
CA ARG A 449 39.89 -7.76 -22.79
C ARG A 449 41.13 -8.56 -22.38
N LYS A 450 41.19 -9.03 -21.13
CA LYS A 450 42.30 -9.87 -20.63
C LYS A 450 42.37 -11.20 -21.36
N ARG A 451 41.24 -11.90 -21.55
CA ARG A 451 41.19 -13.15 -22.34
C ARG A 451 41.68 -12.93 -23.77
N ARG A 452 41.28 -11.85 -24.44
CA ARG A 452 41.78 -11.50 -25.78
C ARG A 452 43.29 -11.21 -25.80
N ARG A 453 43.84 -10.52 -24.78
CA ARG A 453 45.29 -10.29 -24.66
C ARG A 453 46.07 -11.58 -24.43
N ASN A 454 45.56 -12.49 -23.60
CA ASN A 454 46.20 -13.78 -23.36
C ASN A 454 46.20 -14.63 -24.63
N LYS A 455 45.09 -14.73 -25.34
CA LYS A 455 45.02 -15.46 -26.62
C LYS A 455 46.04 -14.94 -27.65
N ARG A 456 46.16 -13.61 -27.79
CA ARG A 456 47.18 -12.98 -28.65
C ARG A 456 48.64 -13.19 -28.20
N ARG A 457 48.87 -13.53 -26.93
CA ARG A 457 50.20 -13.87 -26.40
C ARG A 457 50.53 -15.35 -26.56
N GLU A 458 49.53 -16.22 -26.64
CA GLU A 458 49.71 -17.64 -26.96
C GLU A 458 49.89 -17.85 -28.48
N GLU A 459 49.35 -16.95 -29.31
CA GLU A 459 49.51 -16.93 -30.76
C GLU A 459 50.84 -16.30 -31.24
N ARG A 460 51.66 -15.73 -30.34
CA ARG A 460 52.99 -15.17 -30.62
C ARG A 460 54.05 -15.99 -29.90
#